data_AF-A0A2M6WZK7-F1
#
_entry.id   AF-A0A2M6WZK7-F1
#
_cell.length_a   1.000
_cell.length_b   1.000
_cell.length_c   1.000
_cell.angle_alpha   90.00
_cell.angle_beta   90.00
_cell.angle_gamma   90.00
#
_symmetry.space_group_name_H-M   'P 1'
#
loop_
_entity.id
_entity.type
_entity.pdbx_description
1 polymer ?
#
loop_
_entity_poly.entity_id
_entity_poly.type
_entity_poly.pdbx_seq_one_letter_code
_entity_poly.pdbx_strand_id
1 'polypeptide(L)'
;MSNTSQQLKQATIKNMSSNIWKMYAVTAANQAFFLMPIIVLFFQENGLSIQQVFVLQGLFALTSMILEVPSGYLSDRWGRKPTMVTGSVFGICGIIMYALSTTFWGFLVGEVLFAVMLSFYSGTQDAMITDTLIELDRVEENRRAIGQLHFFGLLSQAIASVIGGFIATLALQAVVWATLPPLIVGLALACLLSEPRRHKHRLKTSGGLQH
;
A
#
# COMPACT_ATOMS: atom_id res chain seq x y z
N MET A 1 40.49 0.91 -8.73
CA MET A 1 39.08 0.81 -8.24
C MET A 1 38.23 0.04 -9.25
N SER A 2 38.63 -1.18 -9.59
CA SER A 2 38.39 -1.83 -10.89
C SER A 2 37.57 -3.13 -10.76
N ASN A 3 36.61 -3.31 -11.67
CA ASN A 3 35.74 -4.50 -11.88
C ASN A 3 34.69 -4.81 -10.79
N THR A 4 35.04 -4.92 -9.51
CA THR A 4 34.08 -5.29 -8.45
C THR A 4 33.00 -4.23 -8.21
N SER A 5 33.35 -2.94 -8.26
CA SER A 5 32.41 -1.82 -8.12
C SER A 5 31.41 -1.73 -9.28
N GLN A 6 31.83 -2.09 -10.49
CA GLN A 6 30.97 -2.12 -11.68
C GLN A 6 30.02 -3.33 -11.66
N GLN A 7 30.50 -4.50 -11.24
CA GLN A 7 29.67 -5.70 -11.09
C GLN A 7 28.59 -5.52 -10.02
N LEU A 8 28.93 -4.91 -8.87
CA LEU A 8 27.95 -4.58 -7.83
C LEU A 8 26.90 -3.59 -8.36
N LYS A 9 27.31 -2.55 -9.08
CA LYS A 9 26.39 -1.58 -9.69
C LYS A 9 25.44 -2.24 -10.70
N GLN A 10 25.95 -3.15 -11.55
CA GLN A 10 25.13 -3.89 -12.52
C GLN A 10 24.15 -4.87 -11.85
N ALA A 11 24.56 -5.56 -10.78
CA ALA A 11 23.67 -6.44 -10.02
C ALA A 11 22.54 -5.65 -9.33
N THR A 12 22.83 -4.48 -8.76
CA THR A 12 21.82 -3.58 -8.19
C THR A 12 20.83 -3.11 -9.26
N ILE A 13 21.30 -2.64 -10.42
CA ILE A 13 20.46 -2.20 -11.54
C ILE A 13 19.55 -3.34 -12.05
N LYS A 14 20.10 -4.55 -12.21
CA LYS A 14 19.33 -5.72 -12.64
C LYS A 14 18.24 -6.10 -11.64
N ASN A 15 18.48 -5.96 -10.33
CA ASN A 15 17.47 -6.21 -9.32
C ASN A 15 16.38 -5.11 -9.30
N MET A 16 16.75 -3.86 -9.58
CA MET A 16 15.82 -2.72 -9.59
C MET A 16 14.90 -2.68 -10.80
N SER A 17 15.30 -3.24 -11.95
CA SER A 17 14.40 -3.36 -13.10
C SER A 17 13.13 -4.17 -12.77
N SER A 18 13.23 -5.11 -11.82
CA SER A 18 12.10 -5.90 -11.35
C SER A 18 11.17 -5.14 -10.41
N ASN A 19 11.57 -3.99 -9.84
CA ASN A 19 10.74 -3.25 -8.91
C ASN A 19 9.44 -2.77 -9.57
N ILE A 20 9.46 -2.34 -10.83
CA ILE A 20 8.28 -1.74 -11.49
C ILE A 20 7.09 -2.72 -11.52
N TRP A 21 7.29 -3.93 -12.03
CA TRP A 21 6.21 -4.92 -12.08
C TRP A 21 5.86 -5.44 -10.68
N LYS A 22 6.85 -5.58 -9.78
CA LYS A 22 6.60 -5.97 -8.38
C LYS A 22 5.71 -4.94 -7.68
N MET A 23 5.93 -3.65 -7.92
CA MET A 23 5.10 -2.57 -7.40
C MET A 23 3.66 -2.70 -7.90
N TYR A 24 3.45 -3.00 -9.19
CA TYR A 24 2.10 -3.25 -9.71
C TYR A 24 1.43 -4.44 -9.01
N ALA A 25 2.17 -5.53 -8.81
CA ALA A 25 1.67 -6.71 -8.11
C ALA A 25 1.41 -6.46 -6.61
N VAL A 26 2.28 -5.73 -5.92
CA VAL A 26 2.08 -5.31 -4.52
C VAL A 26 0.83 -4.44 -4.40
N THR A 27 0.67 -3.44 -5.26
CA THR A 27 -0.52 -2.57 -5.26
C THR A 27 -1.78 -3.38 -5.53
N ALA A 28 -1.77 -4.23 -6.56
CA ALA A 28 -2.92 -5.07 -6.86
C ALA A 28 -3.28 -6.00 -5.69
N ALA A 29 -2.28 -6.63 -5.07
CA ALA A 29 -2.47 -7.53 -3.94
C ALA A 29 -3.05 -6.80 -2.71
N ASN A 30 -2.56 -5.61 -2.41
CA ASN A 30 -3.06 -4.79 -1.29
C ASN A 30 -4.45 -4.20 -1.56
N GLN A 31 -4.76 -3.89 -2.83
CA GLN A 31 -6.06 -3.38 -3.25
C GLN A 31 -7.11 -4.48 -3.42
N ALA A 32 -6.73 -5.76 -3.33
CA ALA A 32 -7.64 -6.90 -3.39
C ALA A 32 -8.42 -7.08 -2.07
N PHE A 33 -9.05 -5.99 -1.61
CA PHE A 33 -9.78 -5.93 -0.35
C PHE A 33 -11.23 -6.34 -0.58
N PHE A 34 -11.50 -7.65 -0.53
CA PHE A 34 -12.83 -8.21 -0.83
C PHE A 34 -13.94 -7.69 0.09
N LEU A 35 -13.57 -7.20 1.28
CA LEU A 35 -14.51 -6.72 2.29
C LEU A 35 -15.10 -5.34 1.98
N MET A 36 -14.43 -4.50 1.18
CA MET A 36 -14.83 -3.10 0.96
C MET A 36 -16.32 -2.90 0.57
N PRO A 37 -16.88 -3.58 -0.44
CA PRO A 37 -18.28 -3.34 -0.85
C PRO A 37 -19.32 -3.74 0.20
N ILE A 38 -18.93 -4.52 1.21
CA ILE A 38 -19.84 -5.13 2.19
C ILE A 38 -19.44 -4.84 3.64
N ILE A 39 -18.47 -3.94 3.86
CA ILE A 39 -17.88 -3.70 5.18
C ILE A 39 -18.93 -3.24 6.21
N VAL A 40 -19.92 -2.46 5.75
CA VAL A 40 -21.06 -2.02 6.57
C VAL A 40 -21.90 -3.22 7.01
N LEU A 41 -22.23 -4.13 6.08
CA LEU A 41 -23.01 -5.33 6.37
C LEU A 41 -22.27 -6.25 7.34
N PHE A 42 -20.96 -6.42 7.13
CA PHE A 42 -20.11 -7.21 8.03
C PHE A 42 -20.14 -6.67 9.47
N PHE A 43 -20.00 -5.36 9.67
CA PHE A 43 -20.08 -4.78 11.01
C PHE A 43 -21.47 -4.91 11.63
N GLN A 44 -22.54 -4.70 10.85
CA GLN A 44 -23.91 -4.84 11.35
C GLN A 44 -24.26 -6.28 11.73
N GLU A 45 -23.78 -7.27 10.96
CA GLU A 45 -23.93 -8.70 11.31
C GLU A 45 -23.23 -9.03 12.63
N ASN A 46 -22.11 -8.36 12.92
CA ASN A 46 -21.42 -8.45 14.21
C ASN A 46 -22.05 -7.57 15.32
N GLY A 47 -23.26 -7.05 15.10
CA GLY A 47 -24.04 -6.36 16.13
C GLY A 47 -23.76 -4.86 16.28
N LEU A 48 -22.98 -4.25 15.38
CA LEU A 48 -22.78 -2.79 15.41
C LEU A 48 -24.00 -2.07 14.85
N SER A 49 -24.38 -0.98 15.52
CA SER A 49 -25.34 -0.02 14.98
C SER A 49 -24.76 0.72 13.78
N ILE A 50 -25.62 1.24 12.90
CA ILE A 50 -25.17 2.03 11.75
C ILE A 50 -24.41 3.29 12.18
N GLN A 51 -24.77 3.89 13.32
CA GLN A 51 -24.05 5.02 13.91
C GLN A 51 -22.63 4.63 14.28
N GLN A 52 -22.43 3.48 14.93
CA GLN A 52 -21.10 2.98 15.26
C GLN A 52 -20.26 2.71 14.00
N VAL A 53 -20.86 2.17 12.94
CA VAL A 53 -20.16 1.96 11.66
C VAL A 53 -19.67 3.29 11.08
N PHE A 54 -20.49 4.33 11.06
CA PHE A 54 -20.05 5.64 10.57
C PHE A 54 -19.00 6.28 11.48
N VAL A 55 -19.06 6.06 12.79
CA VAL A 55 -18.01 6.49 13.72
C VAL A 55 -16.69 5.79 13.41
N LEU A 56 -16.70 4.47 13.16
CA LEU A 56 -15.50 3.72 12.75
C LEU A 56 -14.90 4.30 11.47
N GLN A 57 -15.72 4.50 10.44
CA GLN A 57 -15.28 5.04 9.15
C GLN A 57 -14.76 6.48 9.27
N GLY A 58 -15.38 7.30 10.12
CA GLY A 58 -14.89 8.64 10.45
C GLY A 58 -13.54 8.62 11.16
N LEU A 59 -13.36 7.72 12.13
CA LEU A 59 -12.09 7.55 12.84
C LEU A 59 -10.99 6.99 11.93
N PHE A 60 -11.31 6.06 11.04
CA PHE A 60 -10.42 5.59 9.99
C PHE A 60 -9.90 6.74 9.14
N ALA A 61 -10.80 7.56 8.59
CA ALA A 61 -10.45 8.69 7.74
C ALA A 61 -9.65 9.77 8.48
N LEU A 62 -10.03 10.07 9.72
CA LEU A 62 -9.28 11.01 10.57
C LEU A 62 -7.87 10.50 10.86
N THR A 63 -7.75 9.22 11.21
CA THR A 63 -6.46 8.58 11.51
C THR A 63 -5.57 8.56 10.28
N SER A 64 -6.09 8.17 9.11
CA SER A 64 -5.29 8.12 7.88
C SER A 64 -4.79 9.50 7.47
N MET A 65 -5.64 10.53 7.58
CA MET A 65 -5.26 11.92 7.32
C MET A 65 -4.18 12.41 8.28
N ILE A 66 -4.32 12.16 9.58
CA ILE A 66 -3.30 12.54 10.59
C ILE A 66 -1.98 11.81 10.33
N LEU A 67 -2.04 10.54 9.92
CA LEU A 67 -0.88 9.71 9.71
C LEU A 67 -0.15 9.95 8.39
N GLU A 68 -0.77 10.63 7.42
CA GLU A 68 -0.19 10.85 6.08
C GLU A 68 1.10 11.70 6.11
N VAL A 69 1.13 12.76 6.93
CA VAL A 69 2.34 13.58 7.10
C VAL A 69 3.47 12.81 7.81
N PRO A 70 3.26 12.18 8.98
CA PRO A 70 4.33 11.44 9.64
C PRO A 70 4.74 10.20 8.85
N SER A 71 3.85 9.51 8.15
CA SER A 71 4.22 8.37 7.31
C SER A 71 5.11 8.78 6.14
N GLY A 72 4.85 9.93 5.50
CA GLY A 72 5.72 10.49 4.48
C GLY A 72 7.13 10.78 5.01
N TYR A 73 7.23 11.42 6.18
CA TYR A 73 8.52 11.66 6.84
C TYR A 73 9.25 10.34 7.20
N LEU A 74 8.51 9.34 7.71
CA LEU A 74 9.06 8.01 7.99
C LEU A 74 9.55 7.33 6.71
N SER A 75 8.81 7.43 5.61
CA SER A 75 9.22 6.92 4.29
C SER A 75 10.55 7.54 3.84
N ASP A 76 10.68 8.85 3.98
CA ASP A 76 11.92 9.56 3.62
C ASP A 76 13.10 9.21 4.54
N ARG A 77 12.84 8.93 5.82
CA ARG A 77 13.86 8.64 6.84
C ARG A 77 14.27 7.17 6.89
N TRP A 78 13.33 6.24 6.87
CA TRP A 78 13.57 4.79 6.96
C TRP A 78 13.81 4.17 5.60
N GLY A 79 13.24 4.75 4.54
CA GLY A 79 13.31 4.23 3.18
C GLY A 79 11.96 3.73 2.70
N ARG A 80 11.85 3.51 1.40
CA ARG A 80 10.59 3.17 0.73
C ARG A 80 10.16 1.75 1.09
N LYS A 81 11.03 0.77 0.87
CA LYS A 81 10.80 -0.64 1.16
C LYS A 81 10.44 -0.92 2.62
N PRO A 82 11.23 -0.52 3.65
CA PRO A 82 10.90 -0.84 5.04
C PRO A 82 9.57 -0.22 5.48
N THR A 83 9.24 0.97 4.96
CA THR A 83 7.95 1.61 5.20
C THR A 83 6.81 0.80 4.60
N MET A 84 6.92 0.39 3.34
CA MET A 84 5.89 -0.46 2.71
C MET A 84 5.73 -1.80 3.44
N VAL A 85 6.84 -2.49 3.77
CA VAL A 85 6.80 -3.77 4.49
C VAL A 85 6.12 -3.62 5.85
N THR A 86 6.44 -2.55 6.59
CA THR A 86 5.82 -2.26 7.88
C THR A 86 4.32 -1.99 7.71
N GLY A 87 3.94 -1.22 6.69
CA GLY A 87 2.55 -1.00 6.31
C GLY A 87 1.81 -2.31 6.00
N SER A 88 2.42 -3.24 5.26
CA SER A 88 1.80 -4.54 4.96
C SER A 88 1.56 -5.37 6.22
N VAL A 89 2.51 -5.35 7.17
CA VAL A 89 2.35 -6.04 8.46
C VAL A 89 1.17 -5.46 9.23
N PHE A 90 1.04 -4.13 9.29
CA PHE A 90 -0.11 -3.48 9.90
C PHE A 90 -1.43 -3.87 9.23
N GLY A 91 -1.47 -3.95 7.90
CA GLY A 91 -2.64 -4.42 7.16
C GLY A 91 -3.04 -5.86 7.49
N ILE A 92 -2.06 -6.76 7.57
CA ILE A 92 -2.29 -8.16 7.96
C ILE A 92 -2.81 -8.25 9.41
N CYS A 93 -2.22 -7.49 10.33
CA CYS A 93 -2.72 -7.41 11.70
C CYS A 93 -4.16 -6.85 11.74
N GLY A 94 -4.46 -5.86 10.90
CA GLY A 94 -5.80 -5.26 10.76
C GLY A 94 -6.85 -6.28 10.30
N ILE A 95 -6.55 -7.07 9.25
CA ILE A 95 -7.52 -8.07 8.77
C ILE A 95 -7.70 -9.21 9.77
N ILE A 96 -6.64 -9.61 10.48
CA ILE A 96 -6.73 -10.61 11.55
C ILE A 96 -7.58 -10.07 12.70
N MET A 97 -7.43 -8.79 13.04
CA MET A 97 -8.28 -8.16 14.06
C MET A 97 -9.75 -8.17 13.65
N TYR A 98 -10.07 -7.89 12.38
CA TYR A 98 -11.44 -8.04 11.85
C TYR A 98 -11.94 -9.47 11.92
N ALA A 99 -11.09 -10.45 11.63
CA ALA A 99 -11.48 -11.85 11.61
C ALA A 99 -11.78 -12.41 13.01
N LEU A 100 -11.12 -11.88 14.04
CA LEU A 100 -11.21 -12.37 15.42
C LEU A 100 -12.13 -11.51 16.31
N SER A 101 -12.46 -10.30 15.88
CA SER A 101 -13.28 -9.36 16.66
C SER A 101 -14.77 -9.49 16.34
N THR A 102 -15.59 -9.30 17.36
CA THR A 102 -17.05 -9.12 17.25
C THR A 102 -17.51 -7.84 17.97
N THR A 103 -16.58 -6.96 18.33
CA THR A 103 -16.86 -5.77 19.14
C THR A 103 -16.44 -4.49 18.44
N PHE A 104 -17.09 -3.38 18.78
CA PHE A 104 -16.73 -2.06 18.28
C PHE A 104 -15.24 -1.73 18.48
N TRP A 105 -14.71 -1.97 19.68
CA TRP A 105 -13.32 -1.63 20.01
C TRP A 105 -12.30 -2.48 19.25
N GLY A 106 -12.58 -3.77 19.05
CA GLY A 106 -11.70 -4.60 18.21
C GLY A 106 -11.74 -4.16 16.75
N PHE A 107 -12.91 -3.80 16.22
CA PHE A 107 -12.99 -3.22 14.87
C PHE A 107 -12.29 -1.85 14.77
N LEU A 108 -12.38 -1.00 15.79
CA LEU A 108 -11.64 0.26 15.83
C LEU A 108 -10.13 0.05 15.76
N VAL A 109 -9.61 -0.95 16.48
CA VAL A 109 -8.19 -1.31 16.37
C VAL A 109 -7.86 -1.75 14.95
N GLY A 110 -8.70 -2.58 14.32
CA GLY A 110 -8.53 -2.98 12.92
C GLY A 110 -8.53 -1.79 11.96
N GLU A 111 -9.47 -0.86 12.08
CA GLU A 111 -9.55 0.37 11.28
C GLU A 111 -8.25 1.20 11.43
N VAL A 112 -7.77 1.41 12.66
CA VAL A 112 -6.53 2.15 12.90
C VAL A 112 -5.33 1.46 12.25
N LEU A 113 -5.23 0.13 12.34
CA LEU A 113 -4.15 -0.64 11.70
C LEU A 113 -4.21 -0.51 10.17
N PHE A 114 -5.40 -0.53 9.57
CA PHE A 114 -5.57 -0.27 8.13
C PHE A 114 -5.25 1.17 7.75
N ALA A 115 -5.61 2.15 8.58
CA ALA A 115 -5.25 3.54 8.35
C ALA A 115 -3.72 3.71 8.33
N VAL A 116 -2.99 3.05 9.24
CA VAL A 116 -1.53 3.01 9.23
C VAL A 116 -1.00 2.40 7.93
N MET A 117 -1.53 1.24 7.51
CA MET A 117 -1.17 0.63 6.22
C MET A 117 -1.38 1.61 5.07
N LEU A 118 -2.57 2.21 4.96
CA LEU A 118 -2.92 3.16 3.90
C LEU A 118 -1.93 4.33 3.86
N SER A 119 -1.67 4.97 5.00
CA SER A 119 -0.76 6.11 5.08
C SER A 119 0.69 5.72 4.75
N PHE A 120 1.13 4.50 5.09
CA PHE A 120 2.50 4.04 4.79
C PHE A 120 2.72 3.77 3.31
N TYR A 121 1.64 3.39 2.60
CA TYR A 121 1.64 3.20 1.16
C TYR A 121 1.42 4.52 0.41
N SER A 122 0.56 5.41 0.92
CA SER A 122 0.30 6.72 0.33
C SER A 122 1.60 7.51 0.14
N GLY A 123 1.84 7.99 -1.08
CA GLY A 123 3.06 8.70 -1.48
C GLY A 123 4.33 7.83 -1.58
N THR A 124 4.48 6.81 -0.75
CA THR A 124 5.66 5.90 -0.78
C THR A 124 5.72 5.10 -2.07
N GLN A 125 4.58 4.66 -2.62
CA GLN A 125 4.58 3.88 -3.85
C GLN A 125 5.03 4.68 -5.07
N ASP A 126 4.51 5.89 -5.21
CA ASP A 126 4.87 6.80 -6.31
C ASP A 126 6.34 7.21 -6.22
N ALA A 127 6.80 7.48 -4.99
CA ALA A 127 8.20 7.77 -4.73
C ALA A 127 9.09 6.56 -5.04
N MET A 128 8.68 5.34 -4.69
CA MET A 128 9.42 4.11 -5.01
C MET A 128 9.57 3.89 -6.52
N ILE A 129 8.50 4.09 -7.30
CA ILE A 129 8.54 4.03 -8.77
C ILE A 129 9.47 5.13 -9.32
N THR A 130 9.29 6.36 -8.85
CA THR A 130 10.08 7.52 -9.31
C THR A 130 11.57 7.34 -9.01
N ASP A 131 11.93 7.01 -7.77
CA ASP A 131 13.31 6.77 -7.34
C ASP A 131 13.93 5.60 -8.13
N THR A 132 13.17 4.52 -8.36
CA THR A 132 13.63 3.37 -9.18
C THR A 132 13.91 3.80 -10.62
N LEU A 133 13.03 4.57 -11.27
CA LEU A 133 13.20 4.97 -12.66
C LEU A 133 14.34 5.98 -12.85
N ILE A 134 14.59 6.85 -11.86
CA ILE A 134 15.77 7.72 -11.85
C ILE A 134 17.05 6.88 -11.86
N GLU A 135 17.13 5.82 -11.05
CA GLU A 135 18.32 4.97 -11.01
C GLU A 135 18.52 4.10 -12.24
N LEU A 136 17.44 3.84 -12.96
CA LEU A 136 17.46 3.11 -14.24
C LEU A 136 17.67 4.04 -15.45
N ASP A 137 17.77 5.36 -15.25
CA ASP A 137 17.85 6.37 -16.32
C ASP A 137 16.66 6.31 -17.29
N ARG A 138 15.44 6.14 -16.74
CA ARG A 138 14.16 5.95 -17.46
C ARG A 138 13.06 6.89 -16.97
N VAL A 139 13.43 8.13 -16.66
CA VAL A 139 12.54 9.12 -16.00
C VAL A 139 11.33 9.48 -16.88
N GLU A 140 11.49 9.42 -18.20
CA GLU A 140 10.43 9.63 -19.20
C GLU A 140 9.26 8.64 -19.05
N GLU A 141 9.49 7.46 -18.48
CA GLU A 141 8.45 6.47 -18.24
C GLU A 141 7.62 6.74 -16.98
N ASN A 142 8.05 7.66 -16.10
CA ASN A 142 7.50 7.80 -14.74
C ASN A 142 5.99 8.03 -14.71
N ARG A 143 5.49 8.95 -15.54
CA ARG A 143 4.06 9.25 -15.64
C ARG A 143 3.25 8.02 -16.07
N ARG A 144 3.78 7.23 -17.01
CA ARG A 144 3.13 5.99 -17.47
C ARG A 144 3.16 4.93 -16.37
N ALA A 145 4.28 4.78 -15.67
CA ALA A 145 4.43 3.77 -14.64
C ALA A 145 3.51 4.03 -13.44
N ILE A 146 3.42 5.26 -12.96
CA ILE A 146 2.48 5.66 -11.89
C ILE A 146 1.03 5.47 -12.37
N GLY A 147 0.71 5.85 -13.61
CA GLY A 147 -0.62 5.59 -14.18
C GLY A 147 -0.99 4.10 -14.20
N GLN A 148 -0.05 3.24 -14.58
CA GLN A 148 -0.23 1.78 -14.56
C GLN A 148 -0.38 1.24 -13.14
N LEU A 149 0.41 1.75 -12.18
CA LEU A 149 0.32 1.39 -10.77
C LEU A 149 -1.11 1.58 -10.23
N HIS A 150 -1.69 2.76 -10.44
CA HIS A 150 -3.07 3.04 -10.01
C HIS A 150 -4.10 2.24 -10.81
N PHE A 151 -3.91 2.09 -12.12
CA PHE A 151 -4.80 1.29 -12.96
C PHE A 151 -4.91 -0.15 -12.45
N PHE A 152 -3.78 -0.83 -12.19
CA PHE A 152 -3.78 -2.19 -11.67
C PHE A 152 -4.36 -2.27 -10.26
N GLY A 153 -4.13 -1.26 -9.43
CA GLY A 153 -4.77 -1.15 -8.10
C GLY A 153 -6.29 -1.08 -8.19
N LEU A 154 -6.83 -0.18 -9.01
CA LEU A 154 -8.27 -0.01 -9.19
C LEU A 154 -8.92 -1.22 -9.86
N LEU A 155 -8.25 -1.81 -10.86
CA LEU A 155 -8.72 -3.03 -11.51
C LEU A 155 -8.80 -4.20 -10.53
N SER A 156 -7.77 -4.37 -9.69
CA SER A 156 -7.77 -5.38 -8.63
C SER A 156 -8.90 -5.16 -7.63
N GLN A 157 -9.10 -3.91 -7.18
CA GLN A 157 -10.21 -3.56 -6.27
C GLN A 157 -11.59 -3.83 -6.88
N ALA A 158 -11.79 -3.53 -8.16
CA ALA A 158 -13.04 -3.83 -8.86
C ALA A 158 -13.31 -5.34 -8.91
N ILE A 159 -12.31 -6.13 -9.30
CA ILE A 159 -12.40 -7.60 -9.35
C ILE A 159 -12.67 -8.16 -7.95
N ALA A 160 -11.92 -7.69 -6.95
CA ALA A 160 -12.11 -8.09 -5.56
C ALA A 160 -13.49 -7.69 -5.02
N SER A 161 -14.05 -6.56 -5.44
CA SER A 161 -15.39 -6.17 -4.99
C SER A 161 -16.47 -7.13 -5.51
N VAL A 162 -16.35 -7.57 -6.77
CA VAL A 162 -17.28 -8.56 -7.36
C VAL A 162 -17.13 -9.92 -6.67
N ILE A 163 -15.89 -10.39 -6.50
CA ILE A 163 -15.62 -11.68 -5.84
C ILE A 163 -16.06 -11.65 -4.38
N GLY A 164 -15.78 -10.56 -3.66
CA GLY A 164 -16.15 -10.37 -2.27
C GLY A 164 -17.67 -10.36 -2.07
N GLY A 165 -18.39 -9.67 -2.94
CA GLY A 165 -19.85 -9.71 -2.96
C GLY A 165 -20.41 -11.12 -3.19
N PHE A 166 -19.80 -11.91 -4.06
CA PHE A 166 -20.20 -13.31 -4.27
C PHE A 166 -19.91 -14.18 -3.04
N ILE A 167 -18.72 -14.10 -2.44
CA ILE A 167 -18.36 -14.86 -1.22
C ILE A 167 -19.28 -14.48 -0.05
N ALA A 168 -19.69 -13.22 0.04
CA ALA A 168 -20.61 -12.74 1.07
C ALA A 168 -21.97 -13.45 1.07
N THR A 169 -22.40 -13.99 -0.08
CA THR A 169 -23.65 -14.78 -0.17
C THR A 169 -23.57 -16.11 0.56
N LEU A 170 -22.35 -16.62 0.80
CA LEU A 170 -22.09 -17.85 1.54
C LEU A 170 -21.87 -17.57 3.02
N ALA A 171 -20.93 -16.66 3.32
CA ALA A 171 -20.64 -16.21 4.68
C ALA A 171 -19.84 -14.90 4.64
N LEU A 172 -20.30 -13.89 5.36
CA LEU A 172 -19.60 -12.60 5.48
C LEU A 172 -18.22 -12.73 6.13
N GLN A 173 -18.08 -13.61 7.14
CA GLN A 173 -16.76 -13.91 7.74
C GLN A 173 -15.78 -14.53 6.74
N ALA A 174 -16.24 -15.31 5.76
CA ALA A 174 -15.35 -15.90 4.75
C ALA A 174 -14.68 -14.83 3.88
N VAL A 175 -15.30 -13.67 3.70
CA VAL A 175 -14.75 -12.54 2.93
C VAL A 175 -13.54 -11.93 3.63
N VAL A 176 -13.59 -11.83 4.97
CA VAL A 176 -12.47 -11.32 5.78
C VAL A 176 -11.26 -12.26 5.64
N TRP A 177 -11.48 -13.57 5.81
CA TRP A 177 -10.42 -14.56 5.64
C TRP A 177 -9.89 -14.63 4.20
N ALA A 178 -10.75 -14.46 3.19
CA ALA A 178 -10.33 -14.41 1.79
C ALA A 178 -9.45 -13.19 1.47
N THR A 179 -9.50 -12.11 2.26
CA THR A 179 -8.67 -10.91 2.10
C THR A 179 -7.24 -11.11 2.63
N LEU A 180 -7.01 -12.11 3.49
CA LEU A 180 -5.69 -12.35 4.09
C LEU A 180 -4.63 -12.85 3.09
N PRO A 181 -4.89 -13.84 2.20
CA PRO A 181 -3.88 -14.32 1.24
C PRO A 181 -3.31 -13.23 0.31
N PRO A 182 -4.11 -12.34 -0.31
CA PRO A 182 -3.57 -11.23 -1.08
C PRO A 182 -2.63 -10.32 -0.27
N LEU A 183 -2.98 -9.99 0.97
CA LEU A 183 -2.11 -9.17 1.83
C LEU A 183 -0.78 -9.85 2.15
N ILE A 184 -0.79 -11.18 2.37
CA ILE A 184 0.45 -11.97 2.55
C ILE A 184 1.31 -11.95 1.29
N VAL A 185 0.69 -12.11 0.11
CA VAL A 185 1.39 -11.99 -1.18
C VAL A 185 1.97 -10.59 -1.35
N GLY A 186 1.21 -9.55 -1.01
CA GLY A 186 1.66 -8.16 -1.02
C GLY A 186 2.88 -7.93 -0.14
N LEU A 187 2.86 -8.44 1.11
CA LEU A 187 4.00 -8.41 2.03
C LEU A 187 5.22 -9.15 1.44
N ALA A 188 5.02 -10.37 0.93
CA ALA A 188 6.11 -11.17 0.36
C ALA A 188 6.77 -10.44 -0.82
N LEU A 189 5.97 -9.86 -1.73
CA LEU A 189 6.48 -9.09 -2.86
C LEU A 189 7.15 -7.77 -2.41
N ALA A 190 6.61 -7.10 -1.39
CA ALA A 190 7.24 -5.90 -0.81
C ALA A 190 8.62 -6.23 -0.21
N CYS A 191 8.76 -7.39 0.45
CA CYS A 191 10.05 -7.88 0.94
C CYS A 191 11.06 -8.18 -0.19
N LEU A 192 10.59 -8.47 -1.41
CA LEU A 192 11.41 -8.71 -2.60
C LEU A 192 11.76 -7.44 -3.39
N LEU A 193 11.27 -6.27 -2.97
CA LEU A 193 11.67 -5.00 -3.56
C LEU A 193 13.13 -4.69 -3.25
N SER A 194 13.79 -3.98 -4.17
CA SER A 194 15.13 -3.43 -3.98
C SER A 194 15.01 -1.95 -3.62
N GLU A 195 15.61 -1.52 -2.52
CA GLU A 195 15.56 -0.11 -2.08
C GLU A 195 16.39 0.76 -3.05
N PRO A 196 15.76 1.71 -3.78
CA PRO A 196 16.50 2.67 -4.60
C PRO A 196 17.20 3.71 -3.71
N ARG A 197 18.25 4.37 -4.21
CA ARG A 197 18.83 5.50 -3.48
C ARG A 197 17.83 6.64 -3.43
N ARG A 198 17.80 7.31 -2.28
CA ARG A 198 16.91 8.42 -2.02
C ARG A 198 17.39 9.64 -2.80
N HIS A 199 16.66 10.01 -3.85
CA HIS A 199 16.89 11.25 -4.54
C HIS A 199 16.07 12.32 -3.83
N LYS A 200 16.70 13.07 -2.91
CA LYS A 200 16.05 14.28 -2.37
C LYS A 200 15.64 15.12 -3.57
N HIS A 201 14.36 15.47 -3.68
CA HIS A 201 13.85 16.41 -4.67
C HIS A 201 14.72 17.68 -4.62
N ARG A 202 15.71 17.78 -5.51
CA ARG A 202 16.49 19.00 -5.73
C ARG A 202 15.66 19.89 -6.66
N LEU A 203 14.40 20.10 -6.32
CA LEU A 203 13.53 21.09 -6.95
C LEU A 203 13.39 22.28 -6.01
N LYS A 204 14.49 22.99 -5.83
CA LYS A 204 14.47 24.43 -5.52
C LYS A 204 15.54 25.10 -6.38
N THR A 205 15.07 26.10 -7.13
CA THR A 205 15.78 27.13 -7.91
C THR A 205 16.52 26.69 -9.17
N SER A 206 15.79 26.49 -10.27
CA SER A 206 16.21 26.97 -11.60
C SER A 206 15.19 27.97 -12.16
N GLY A 207 14.64 28.81 -11.27
CA GLY A 207 13.91 30.04 -11.60
C GLY A 207 14.75 31.26 -11.25
N GLY A 208 16.04 31.22 -11.60
CA GLY A 208 16.94 32.36 -11.55
C GLY A 208 17.10 32.91 -12.96
N LEU A 209 16.46 34.04 -13.20
CA LEU A 209 16.49 34.86 -14.40
C LEU A 209 17.86 34.85 -15.09
N GLN A 210 17.90 34.40 -16.34
CA GLN A 210 18.79 34.98 -17.34
C GLN A 210 17.90 35.59 -18.42
N HIS A 211 18.11 36.91 -18.59
CA HIS A 211 17.46 37.87 -19.47
C HIS A 211 16.18 38.51 -18.94
#